data_AF-A0A1Y3EWW9-F1
#
_entry.id   AF-A0A1Y3EWW9-F1
#
_cell.length_a   1.000
_cell.length_b   1.000
_cell.length_c   1.000
_cell.angle_alpha   90.00
_cell.angle_beta   90.00
_cell.angle_gamma   90.00
#
_symmetry.space_group_name_H-M   'P 1'
#
loop_
_entity.id
_entity.type
_entity.pdbx_description
1 polymer ?
#
loop_
_entity_poly.entity_id
_entity_poly.type
_entity_poly.pdbx_seq_one_letter_code
_entity_poly.pdbx_strand_id
1 'polypeptide(L)'
;MISCIDFFRLECRYQKVMLRARFDYYKGEKDPVKKQQLLLDGLKELWTKRHPCPFTYTYDPYGCAYNREEPPPDSIVDVDWEHPERDQYPHYFAKREQRKKEVIRQWEKIKDSWRAKALLVYTCVLHSKCGMYIILFTAVLRKMVNEA
;
A
#
# COMPACT_ATOMS: atom_id res chain seq x y z
N MET A 1 41.88 -20.08 13.55
CA MET A 1 41.84 -18.76 12.89
C MET A 1 40.37 -18.39 12.74
N ILE A 2 39.81 -17.60 13.66
CA ILE A 2 38.44 -17.14 13.55
C ILE A 2 38.43 -16.16 12.38
N SER A 3 37.65 -16.44 11.34
CA SER A 3 37.63 -15.61 10.14
C SER A 3 37.22 -14.18 10.51
N CYS A 4 37.80 -13.17 9.86
CA CYS A 4 37.52 -11.76 10.12
C CYS A 4 36.01 -11.41 10.05
N ILE A 5 35.23 -12.22 9.33
CA ILE A 5 33.76 -12.10 9.17
C ILE A 5 33.02 -12.43 10.49
N ASP A 6 33.51 -13.38 11.28
CA ASP A 6 32.85 -13.80 12.51
C ASP A 6 32.97 -12.76 13.64
N PHE A 7 34.10 -12.04 13.70
CA PHE A 7 34.34 -10.99 14.70
C PHE A 7 33.38 -9.80 14.54
N PHE A 8 33.23 -9.28 13.32
CA PHE A 8 32.28 -8.19 13.03
C PHE A 8 30.83 -8.60 13.30
N ARG A 9 30.47 -9.87 13.07
CA ARG A 9 29.12 -10.36 13.32
C ARG A 9 28.77 -10.40 14.80
N LEU A 10 29.71 -10.79 15.67
CA LEU A 10 29.49 -10.86 17.12
C LEU A 10 29.34 -9.46 17.74
N GLU A 11 30.19 -8.52 17.34
CA GLU A 11 30.09 -7.13 17.80
C GLU A 11 28.74 -6.50 17.39
N CYS A 12 28.33 -6.67 16.13
CA CYS A 12 27.00 -6.20 15.69
C CYS A 12 25.86 -6.83 16.50
N ARG A 13 25.96 -8.11 16.87
CA ARG A 13 24.93 -8.77 17.71
C ARG A 13 24.92 -8.20 19.12
N TYR A 14 26.09 -8.00 19.73
CA TYR A 14 26.22 -7.40 21.05
C TYR A 14 25.56 -6.01 21.08
N GLN A 15 25.93 -5.13 20.16
CA GLN A 15 25.36 -3.78 20.08
C GLN A 15 23.84 -3.77 19.84
N LYS A 16 23.32 -4.70 19.01
CA LYS A 16 21.87 -4.86 18.78
C LYS A 16 21.12 -5.25 20.06
N VAL A 17 21.68 -6.16 20.86
CA VAL A 17 21.07 -6.56 22.15
C VAL A 17 21.08 -5.40 23.14
N MET A 18 22.17 -4.65 23.24
CA MET A 18 22.26 -3.48 24.11
C MET A 18 21.25 -2.39 23.71
N LEU A 19 21.10 -2.12 22.40
CA LEU A 19 20.10 -1.18 21.90
C LEU A 19 18.67 -1.65 22.20
N ARG A 20 18.38 -2.94 22.03
CA ARG A 20 17.07 -3.51 22.37
C ARG A 20 16.76 -3.37 23.86
N ALA A 21 17.73 -3.64 24.74
CA ALA A 21 17.57 -3.46 26.18
C ALA A 21 17.20 -2.02 26.56
N ARG A 22 17.77 -1.01 25.88
CA ARG A 22 17.40 0.41 26.05
C ARG A 22 15.93 0.66 25.72
N PHE A 23 15.43 0.11 24.61
CA PHE A 23 14.02 0.23 24.24
C PHE A 23 13.09 -0.48 25.23
N ASP A 24 13.49 -1.67 25.70
CA ASP A 24 12.69 -2.45 26.64
C ASP A 24 12.57 -1.74 28.02
N TYR A 25 13.59 -1.00 28.46
CA TYR A 25 13.55 -0.20 29.70
C TYR A 25 12.45 0.87 29.70
N TYR A 26 12.26 1.59 28.59
CA TYR A 26 11.26 2.66 28.47
C TYR A 26 9.90 2.22 27.92
N LYS A 27 9.71 0.91 27.65
CA LYS A 27 8.48 0.38 27.05
C LYS A 27 7.23 0.63 27.89
N GLY A 28 7.38 0.65 29.23
CA GLY A 28 6.28 0.78 30.19
C GLY A 28 5.91 2.21 30.60
N GLU A 29 6.55 3.23 30.03
CA GLU A 29 6.27 4.63 30.36
C GLU A 29 4.80 4.96 30.03
N LYS A 30 4.11 5.69 30.91
CA LYS A 30 2.69 6.07 30.70
C LYS A 30 2.53 7.51 30.21
N ASP A 31 3.42 8.40 30.65
CA ASP A 31 3.30 9.83 30.38
C ASP A 31 3.52 10.16 28.89
N PRO A 32 2.56 10.81 28.21
CA PRO A 32 2.65 11.07 26.79
C PRO A 32 3.73 12.09 26.43
N VAL A 33 3.95 13.10 27.29
CA VAL A 33 4.97 14.14 27.07
C VAL A 33 6.38 13.52 27.09
N LYS A 34 6.64 12.66 28.07
CA LYS A 34 7.92 11.95 28.20
C LYS A 34 8.17 11.00 27.03
N LYS A 35 7.14 10.31 26.53
CA LYS A 35 7.25 9.48 25.31
C LYS A 35 7.67 10.28 24.09
N GLN A 36 7.06 11.44 23.88
CA GLN A 36 7.40 12.32 22.77
C GLN A 36 8.84 12.82 22.88
N GLN A 37 9.28 13.23 24.08
CA GLN A 37 10.66 13.65 24.31
C GLN A 37 11.66 12.52 24.02
N LEU A 38 11.42 11.31 24.55
CA LEU A 38 12.27 10.15 24.30
C LEU A 38 12.35 9.78 22.80
N LEU A 39 11.23 9.91 22.07
CA LEU A 39 11.22 9.70 20.63
C LEU A 39 12.07 10.74 19.90
N LEU A 40 11.92 12.02 20.25
CA LEU A 40 12.70 13.11 19.64
C LEU A 40 14.19 12.94 19.90
N ASP A 41 14.58 12.56 21.11
CA ASP A 41 15.98 12.35 21.46
C ASP A 41 16.57 11.12 20.77
N GLY A 42 15.79 10.04 20.62
CA GLY A 42 16.17 8.87 19.82
C GLY A 42 16.37 9.20 18.34
N LEU A 43 15.51 10.04 17.75
CA LEU A 43 15.65 10.50 16.37
C LEU A 43 16.89 11.38 16.17
N LYS A 44 17.19 12.28 17.12
CA LYS A 44 18.43 13.08 17.10
C LYS A 44 19.67 12.19 17.15
N GLU A 45 19.70 11.22 18.07
CA GLU A 45 20.81 10.26 18.18
C GLU A 45 21.00 9.48 16.88
N LEU A 46 19.91 8.97 16.29
CA LEU A 46 19.94 8.25 15.02
C LEU A 46 20.50 9.13 13.90
N TRP A 47 20.08 10.39 13.81
CA TRP A 47 20.53 11.31 12.76
C TRP A 47 22.02 11.61 12.86
N THR A 48 22.53 11.85 14.07
CA THR A 48 23.96 12.16 14.31
C THR A 48 24.86 10.94 14.09
N LYS A 49 24.39 9.72 14.43
CA LYS A 49 25.20 8.50 14.38
C LYS A 49 24.97 7.63 13.14
N ARG A 50 24.06 8.02 12.24
CA ARG A 50 23.76 7.26 11.02
C ARG A 50 25.01 7.12 10.14
N HIS A 51 25.23 5.91 9.63
CA HIS A 51 26.30 5.65 8.67
C HIS A 51 26.01 6.35 7.33
N PRO A 52 26.98 7.03 6.69
CA PRO A 52 26.76 7.78 5.44
C PRO A 52 26.25 6.93 4.26
N CYS A 53 26.61 5.65 4.19
CA CYS A 53 26.19 4.74 3.12
C CYS A 53 25.49 3.50 3.70
N PRO A 54 24.23 3.61 4.14
CA PRO A 54 23.53 2.50 4.77
C PRO A 54 23.41 1.30 3.83
N PHE A 55 23.38 0.10 4.41
CA PHE A 55 23.10 -1.10 3.65
C PHE A 55 21.66 -1.06 3.09
N THR A 56 21.52 -1.22 1.78
CA THR A 56 20.25 -1.35 1.07
C THR A 56 20.15 -2.75 0.46
N TYR A 57 18.95 -3.32 0.45
CA TYR A 57 18.72 -4.57 -0.27
C TYR A 57 18.74 -4.33 -1.77
N THR A 58 19.06 -5.37 -2.53
CA THR A 58 19.33 -5.30 -3.98
C THR A 58 18.19 -4.68 -4.79
N TYR A 59 16.94 -5.00 -4.46
CA TYR A 59 15.74 -4.54 -5.19
C TYR A 59 14.97 -3.45 -4.46
N ASP A 60 15.41 -3.05 -3.28
CA ASP A 60 14.81 -1.91 -2.57
C ASP A 60 15.13 -0.61 -3.31
N PRO A 61 14.36 0.47 -3.08
CA PRO A 61 14.75 1.80 -3.53
C PRO A 61 16.19 2.11 -3.13
N TYR A 62 16.99 2.63 -4.07
CA TYR A 62 18.43 2.88 -3.91
C TYR A 62 19.32 1.62 -3.78
N GLY A 63 18.77 0.43 -4.03
CA GLY A 63 19.52 -0.81 -4.20
C GLY A 63 20.24 -0.88 -5.56
N CYS A 64 21.23 -1.77 -5.67
CA CYS A 64 22.04 -1.90 -6.89
C CYS A 64 21.31 -2.49 -8.10
N ALA A 65 20.15 -3.12 -7.91
CA ALA A 65 19.28 -3.63 -8.96
C ALA A 65 17.87 -3.02 -8.88
N TYR A 66 17.72 -1.88 -8.21
CA TYR A 66 16.46 -1.16 -8.19
C TYR A 66 16.02 -0.85 -9.62
N ASN A 67 14.81 -1.26 -9.97
CA ASN A 67 14.23 -1.09 -11.30
C ASN A 67 15.08 -1.62 -12.46
N ARG A 68 15.90 -2.65 -12.22
CA ARG A 68 16.67 -3.31 -13.29
C ARG A 68 15.76 -4.04 -14.28
N GLU A 69 14.69 -4.65 -13.77
CA GLU A 69 13.71 -5.40 -14.55
C GLU A 69 12.33 -4.81 -14.26
N GLU A 70 11.99 -3.72 -14.94
CA GLU A 70 10.63 -3.17 -14.90
C GLU A 70 9.75 -3.92 -15.90
N PRO A 71 8.73 -4.68 -15.46
CA PRO A 71 7.85 -5.36 -16.39
C PRO A 71 7.06 -4.31 -17.19
N PRO A 72 6.99 -4.42 -18.53
CA PRO A 72 6.21 -3.48 -19.33
C PRO A 72 4.71 -3.59 -18.97
N PRO A 73 3.94 -2.50 -19.17
CA PRO A 73 2.52 -2.53 -18.89
C PRO A 73 1.81 -3.56 -19.77
N ASP A 74 0.88 -4.32 -19.19
CA ASP A 74 0.17 -5.39 -19.90
C ASP A 74 -0.60 -4.89 -21.15
N SER A 75 -0.97 -3.61 -21.18
CA SER A 75 -1.65 -2.98 -22.32
C SER A 75 -0.84 -3.00 -23.62
N ILE A 76 0.50 -3.11 -23.53
CA ILE A 76 1.38 -3.12 -24.70
C ILE A 76 1.06 -4.27 -25.67
N VAL A 77 0.66 -5.42 -25.12
CA VAL A 77 0.31 -6.63 -25.88
C VAL A 77 -0.96 -6.43 -26.73
N ASP A 78 -1.81 -5.47 -26.37
CA ASP A 78 -3.04 -5.18 -27.11
C ASP A 78 -2.85 -4.08 -28.17
N VAL A 79 -1.80 -3.26 -28.05
CA VAL A 79 -1.51 -2.12 -28.94
C VAL A 79 -0.51 -2.51 -30.02
N ASP A 80 0.58 -3.19 -29.64
CA ASP A 80 1.74 -3.36 -30.51
C ASP A 80 1.68 -4.62 -31.37
N TRP A 81 0.85 -5.62 -31.00
CA TRP A 81 0.85 -6.93 -31.65
C TRP A 81 -0.16 -7.01 -32.78
N GLU A 82 0.32 -7.22 -34.01
CA GLU A 82 -0.52 -7.39 -35.20
C GLU A 82 -1.05 -8.84 -35.32
N HIS A 83 -2.10 -9.04 -36.13
CA HIS A 83 -2.75 -10.34 -36.35
C HIS A 83 -1.80 -11.54 -36.54
N PRO A 84 -0.76 -11.50 -37.41
CA PRO A 84 0.12 -12.65 -37.61
C PRO A 84 0.93 -13.04 -36.37
N GLU A 85 1.25 -12.09 -35.49
CA GLU A 85 1.97 -12.36 -34.23
C GLU A 85 1.04 -12.91 -33.16
N ARG A 86 -0.22 -12.44 -33.16
CA ARG A 86 -1.27 -12.93 -32.25
C ARG A 86 -1.67 -14.37 -32.57
N ASP A 87 -1.73 -14.70 -33.86
CA ASP A 87 -2.10 -16.02 -34.35
C ASP A 87 -1.08 -17.10 -33.99
N GLN A 88 0.16 -16.73 -33.63
CA GLN A 88 1.17 -17.65 -33.10
C GLN A 88 0.80 -18.20 -31.71
N TYR A 89 0.02 -17.45 -30.92
CA TYR A 89 -0.29 -17.79 -29.52
C TYR A 89 -1.80 -17.85 -29.24
N PRO A 90 -2.56 -18.70 -29.94
CA PRO A 90 -4.03 -18.69 -29.90
C PRO A 90 -4.59 -18.98 -28.50
N HIS A 91 -3.97 -19.90 -27.75
CA HIS A 91 -4.40 -20.25 -26.40
C HIS A 91 -4.16 -19.13 -25.38
N TYR A 92 -3.09 -18.35 -25.54
CA TYR A 92 -2.78 -17.22 -24.66
C TYR A 92 -3.81 -16.10 -24.84
N PHE A 93 -4.07 -15.70 -26.09
CA PHE A 93 -5.02 -14.65 -26.39
C PHE A 93 -6.46 -15.04 -26.04
N ALA A 94 -6.87 -16.30 -26.27
CA ALA A 94 -8.19 -16.77 -25.85
C ALA A 94 -8.43 -16.63 -24.33
N LYS A 95 -7.44 -17.01 -23.52
CA LYS A 95 -7.49 -16.85 -22.05
C LYS A 95 -7.45 -15.38 -21.63
N ARG A 96 -6.66 -14.56 -22.33
CA ARG A 96 -6.56 -13.12 -22.07
C ARG A 96 -7.91 -12.41 -22.28
N GLU A 97 -8.61 -12.70 -23.37
CA GLU A 97 -9.93 -12.13 -23.65
C GLU A 97 -11.00 -12.55 -22.63
N GLN A 98 -10.92 -13.78 -22.11
CA GLN A 98 -11.77 -14.20 -20.98
C GLN A 98 -11.49 -13.36 -19.73
N ARG A 99 -10.23 -13.20 -19.33
CA ARG A 99 -9.85 -12.41 -18.15
C ARG A 99 -10.23 -10.93 -18.28
N LYS A 100 -10.11 -10.33 -19.47
CA LYS A 100 -10.56 -8.94 -19.70
C LYS A 100 -12.05 -8.77 -19.40
N LYS A 101 -12.89 -9.70 -19.85
CA LYS A 101 -14.34 -9.69 -19.57
C LYS A 101 -14.64 -9.83 -18.09
N GLU A 102 -13.89 -10.70 -17.39
CA GLU A 102 -14.01 -10.86 -15.94
C GLU A 102 -13.65 -9.59 -15.19
N VAL A 103 -12.55 -8.93 -15.58
CA VAL A 103 -12.10 -7.66 -14.98
C VAL A 103 -13.15 -6.57 -15.16
N ILE A 104 -13.72 -6.41 -16.36
CA ILE A 104 -14.78 -5.41 -16.61
C ILE A 104 -16.01 -5.68 -15.74
N ARG A 105 -16.47 -6.94 -15.68
CA ARG A 105 -17.61 -7.32 -14.84
C ARG A 105 -17.35 -7.07 -13.35
N GLN A 106 -16.14 -7.34 -12.87
CA GLN A 106 -15.76 -7.05 -11.49
C GLN A 106 -15.67 -5.54 -11.23
N TRP A 107 -15.17 -4.77 -12.19
CA TRP A 107 -15.06 -3.32 -12.10
C TRP A 107 -16.42 -2.64 -11.93
N GLU A 108 -17.44 -3.06 -12.68
CA GLU A 108 -18.82 -2.56 -12.52
C GLU A 108 -19.33 -2.75 -11.09
N LYS A 109 -19.14 -3.94 -10.53
CA LYS A 109 -19.52 -4.24 -9.13
C LYS A 109 -18.77 -3.36 -8.12
N ILE A 110 -17.47 -3.15 -8.33
CA ILE A 110 -16.66 -2.28 -7.46
C ILE A 110 -17.19 -0.85 -7.54
N LYS A 111 -17.41 -0.34 -8.75
CA LYS A 111 -17.94 1.01 -9.00
C LYS A 111 -19.29 1.23 -8.30
N ASP A 112 -20.19 0.25 -8.39
CA ASP A 112 -21.50 0.34 -7.73
C ASP A 112 -21.39 0.25 -6.21
N SER A 113 -20.47 -0.57 -5.68
CA SER A 113 -20.20 -0.60 -4.24
C SER A 113 -19.67 0.73 -3.70
N TRP A 114 -18.84 1.44 -4.47
CA TRP A 114 -18.31 2.75 -4.10
C TRP A 114 -19.42 3.80 -4.11
N ARG A 115 -20.28 3.76 -5.14
CA ARG A 115 -21.49 4.61 -5.20
C ARG A 115 -22.41 4.36 -4.00
N ALA A 116 -22.63 3.09 -3.64
CA ALA A 116 -23.48 2.72 -2.51
C ALA A 116 -22.89 3.20 -1.17
N LYS A 117 -21.58 3.02 -0.95
CA LYS A 117 -20.87 3.53 0.24
C LYS A 117 -20.91 5.04 0.33
N ALA A 118 -20.65 5.74 -0.78
CA ALA A 118 -20.74 7.19 -0.84
C ALA A 118 -22.15 7.65 -0.47
N LEU A 119 -23.19 7.04 -1.07
CA LEU A 119 -24.58 7.33 -0.75
C LEU A 119 -24.93 7.07 0.72
N LEU A 120 -24.43 5.99 1.32
CA LEU A 120 -24.58 5.74 2.75
C LEU A 120 -23.98 6.87 3.60
N VAL A 121 -22.74 7.28 3.31
CA VAL A 121 -22.08 8.40 4.00
C VAL A 121 -22.90 9.69 3.85
N TYR A 122 -23.35 10.02 2.64
CA TYR A 122 -24.20 11.19 2.40
C TYR A 122 -25.52 11.12 3.19
N THR A 123 -26.18 9.96 3.21
CA THR A 123 -27.44 9.78 3.98
C THR A 123 -27.24 9.86 5.49
N CYS A 124 -26.13 9.33 6.02
CA CYS A 124 -25.79 9.44 7.44
C CYS A 124 -25.52 10.90 7.85
N VAL A 125 -24.78 11.65 7.03
CA VAL A 125 -24.51 13.07 7.28
C VAL A 125 -25.79 13.91 7.20
N LEU A 126 -26.67 13.64 6.24
CA LEU A 126 -27.97 14.31 6.13
C LEU A 126 -28.90 13.97 7.31
N HIS A 127 -28.90 12.72 7.80
CA HIS A 127 -29.63 12.33 9.01
C HIS A 127 -29.16 13.05 10.27
N SER A 128 -27.86 13.35 10.37
CA SER A 128 -27.30 14.09 11.51
C SER A 128 -27.58 15.59 11.46
N LYS A 129 -27.94 16.16 10.29
CA LYS A 129 -28.06 17.62 10.09
C LYS A 129 -29.47 18.12 9.73
N CYS A 130 -30.37 17.27 9.23
CA CYS A 130 -31.70 17.65 8.78
C CYS A 130 -32.76 16.67 9.29
N GLY A 131 -33.86 17.18 9.87
CA GLY A 131 -34.98 16.35 10.36
C GLY A 131 -35.67 15.51 9.27
N MET A 132 -36.41 14.48 9.69
CA MET A 132 -36.98 13.37 8.90
C MET A 132 -37.62 13.73 7.54
N TYR A 133 -38.17 14.93 7.37
CA TYR A 133 -38.88 15.37 6.17
C TYR A 133 -38.01 15.54 4.91
N ILE A 134 -36.73 15.94 5.05
CA ILE A 134 -35.82 16.14 3.89
C ILE A 134 -35.25 14.80 3.38
N ILE A 135 -35.18 13.80 4.26
CA ILE A 135 -34.68 12.46 3.93
C ILE A 135 -35.69 11.69 3.05
N LEU A 136 -37.00 11.86 3.31
CA LEU A 136 -38.05 11.29 2.44
C LEU A 136 -38.03 11.88 1.03
N PHE A 137 -37.78 13.18 0.88
CA PHE A 137 -37.76 13.84 -0.43
C PHE A 137 -36.55 13.40 -1.28
N THR A 138 -35.38 13.25 -0.67
CA THR A 138 -34.18 12.74 -1.35
C THR A 138 -34.26 11.24 -1.66
N ALA A 139 -34.94 10.44 -0.83
CA ALA A 139 -35.20 9.02 -1.11
C ALA A 139 -36.17 8.81 -2.29
N VAL A 140 -37.20 9.65 -2.43
CA VAL A 140 -38.13 9.62 -3.57
C VAL A 140 -37.44 10.02 -4.88
N LEU A 141 -36.62 11.08 -4.87
CA LEU A 141 -35.81 11.46 -6.04
C LEU A 141 -34.80 10.38 -6.44
N ARG A 142 -34.24 9.65 -5.47
CA ARG A 142 -33.33 8.53 -5.74
C ARG A 142 -34.04 7.32 -6.36
N LYS A 143 -35.31 7.04 -6.03
CA LYS A 143 -36.10 6.02 -6.74
C LYS A 143 -36.34 6.42 -8.19
N MET A 144 -36.72 7.68 -8.43
CA MET A 144 -36.99 8.21 -9.76
C MET A 144 -35.76 8.18 -10.70
N VAL A 145 -34.55 8.36 -10.18
CA VAL A 145 -33.29 8.33 -10.97
C VAL A 145 -32.78 6.90 -11.25
N ASN A 146 -33.19 5.89 -10.49
CA ASN A 146 -32.78 4.49 -10.74
C ASN A 146 -33.80 3.71 -11.59
N GLU A 147 -35.00 4.25 -11.81
CA GLU A 147 -36.07 3.65 -12.63
C GLU A 147 -36.11 4.20 -14.08
N ALA A 148 -35.30 5.22 -14.40
CA ALA A 148 -35.12 5.80 -15.73
C ALA A 148 -33.76 5.42 -16.34
#